data_AF-A0A6A5FUN0-F1
#
_entry.id   AF-A0A6A5FUN0-F1
#
_cell.length_a   1.000
_cell.length_b   1.000
_cell.length_c   1.000
_cell.angle_alpha   90.00
_cell.angle_beta   90.00
_cell.angle_gamma   90.00
#
_symmetry.space_group_name_H-M   'P 1'
#
loop_
_entity.id
_entity.type
_entity.pdbx_description
1 polymer ?
#
loop_
_entity_poly.entity_id
_entity_poly.type
_entity_poly.pdbx_seq_one_letter_code
_entity_poly.pdbx_strand_id
1 'polypeptide(L)'
;MRISIRDASWVTLTTLLTSTSFRIELENSQLKNEDLEEILENWKTAGGLQNLEYLKISYKKIDVEADETDEIIQSDDGEKKAIISWKTRCFEMKVERK
;
A
#
# COMPACT_ATOMS: atom_id res chain seq x y z
N MET A 1 -7.76 10.21 9.13
CA MET A 1 -8.48 10.52 7.86
C MET A 1 -8.49 9.29 6.98
N ARG A 2 -9.57 9.09 6.20
CA ARG A 2 -9.68 8.04 5.18
C ARG A 2 -9.68 8.70 3.80
N ILE A 3 -8.84 8.21 2.90
CA ILE A 3 -8.76 8.65 1.49
C ILE A 3 -9.28 7.51 0.62
N SER A 4 -10.16 7.82 -0.32
CA SER A 4 -10.61 6.92 -1.37
C SER A 4 -10.73 7.69 -2.67
N ILE A 5 -9.93 7.32 -3.67
CA ILE A 5 -9.84 8.01 -4.97
C ILE A 5 -10.03 6.97 -6.07
N ARG A 6 -11.07 7.15 -6.90
CA ARG A 6 -11.39 6.19 -7.99
C ARG A 6 -10.52 6.35 -9.25
N ASP A 7 -10.10 7.57 -9.53
CA ASP A 7 -9.14 7.86 -10.58
C ASP A 7 -7.89 8.45 -9.93
N ALA A 8 -7.04 7.55 -9.44
CA ALA A 8 -5.80 7.87 -8.78
C ALA A 8 -4.62 7.93 -9.76
N SER A 9 -4.87 8.08 -11.06
CA SER A 9 -3.82 8.12 -12.08
C SER A 9 -2.86 9.31 -11.92
N TRP A 10 -3.29 10.35 -11.20
CA TRP A 10 -2.52 11.54 -10.87
C TRP A 10 -1.81 11.45 -9.50
N VAL A 11 -2.10 10.43 -8.69
CA VAL A 11 -1.48 10.28 -7.37
C VAL A 11 -0.05 9.77 -7.55
N THR A 12 0.90 10.51 -6.98
CA THR A 12 2.33 10.16 -7.01
C THR A 12 2.75 9.47 -5.72
N LEU A 13 3.89 8.77 -5.77
CA LEU A 13 4.51 8.17 -4.60
C LEU A 13 4.74 9.20 -3.48
N THR A 14 5.30 10.36 -3.82
CA THR A 14 5.55 11.45 -2.88
C THR A 14 4.27 11.91 -2.18
N THR A 15 3.16 12.04 -2.93
CA THR A 15 1.86 12.42 -2.36
C THR A 15 1.35 11.35 -1.39
N LEU A 16 1.60 10.07 -1.68
CA LEU A 16 1.18 8.97 -0.82
C LEU A 16 2.02 8.92 0.46
N LEU A 17 3.35 8.99 0.37
CA LEU A 17 4.26 8.92 1.51
C LEU A 17 4.09 10.09 2.50
N THR A 18 3.64 11.24 2.02
CA THR A 18 3.36 12.41 2.86
C THR A 18 1.98 12.37 3.53
N SER A 19 1.16 11.35 3.24
CA SER A 19 -0.17 11.20 3.83
C SER A 19 -0.10 10.78 5.29
N THR A 20 -0.91 11.44 6.13
CA THR A 20 -1.11 11.06 7.54
C THR A 20 -2.36 10.18 7.75
N SER A 21 -2.95 9.69 6.64
CA SER A 21 -4.19 8.92 6.65
C SER A 21 -4.00 7.50 7.16
N PHE A 22 -4.99 7.00 7.90
CA PHE A 22 -4.97 5.62 8.39
C PHE A 22 -5.48 4.62 7.35
N ARG A 23 -6.27 5.09 6.37
CA ARG A 23 -6.83 4.25 5.33
C ARG A 23 -6.75 4.96 3.99
N ILE A 24 -6.10 4.32 3.02
CA ILE A 24 -5.87 4.86 1.67
C ILE A 24 -6.32 3.81 0.65
N GLU A 25 -7.22 4.20 -0.24
CA GLU A 25 -7.74 3.36 -1.31
C GLU A 25 -7.61 4.11 -2.64
N LEU A 26 -6.77 3.61 -3.54
CA LEU A 26 -6.47 4.22 -4.84
C LEU A 26 -6.89 3.25 -5.94
N GLU A 27 -7.86 3.61 -6.76
CA GLU A 27 -8.23 2.85 -7.95
C GLU A 27 -7.67 3.53 -9.21
N ASN A 28 -7.42 2.73 -10.25
CA ASN A 28 -6.79 3.19 -11.50
C ASN A 28 -5.44 3.92 -11.28
N SER A 29 -4.67 3.48 -10.29
CA SER A 29 -3.35 4.02 -9.98
C SER A 29 -2.34 3.77 -11.12
N GLN A 30 -1.35 4.66 -11.22
CA GLN A 30 -0.17 4.50 -12.08
C GLN A 30 1.10 4.12 -11.29
N LEU A 31 1.01 3.94 -9.96
CA LEU A 31 2.13 3.57 -9.09
C LEU A 31 2.66 2.17 -9.39
N LYS A 32 3.90 2.05 -9.83
CA LYS A 32 4.48 0.78 -10.28
C LYS A 32 4.96 -0.09 -9.12
N ASN A 33 5.45 -1.28 -9.44
CA ASN A 33 5.99 -2.20 -8.43
C ASN A 33 7.17 -1.58 -7.67
N GLU A 34 8.01 -0.79 -8.33
CA GLU A 34 9.12 -0.09 -7.67
C GLU A 34 8.61 0.93 -6.64
N ASP A 35 7.49 1.60 -6.93
CA ASP A 35 6.86 2.52 -5.97
C ASP A 35 6.30 1.75 -4.75
N LEU A 36 5.81 0.52 -4.94
CA LEU A 36 5.32 -0.33 -3.84
C LEU A 36 6.46 -0.76 -2.93
N GLU A 37 7.62 -1.10 -3.47
CA GLU A 37 8.82 -1.41 -2.67
C GLU A 37 9.20 -0.23 -1.79
N GLU A 38 9.23 0.99 -2.33
CA GLU A 38 9.54 2.20 -1.55
C GLU A 38 8.48 2.50 -0.49
N ILE A 39 7.19 2.24 -0.77
CA ILE A 39 6.11 2.33 0.22
C ILE A 39 6.33 1.37 1.38
N LEU A 40 6.68 0.11 1.09
CA LEU A 40 6.92 -0.91 2.09
C LEU A 40 8.15 -0.60 2.93
N GLU A 41 9.23 -0.12 2.32
CA GLU A 41 10.42 0.35 3.03
C GLU A 41 10.07 1.50 3.98
N ASN A 42 9.36 2.53 3.48
CA ASN A 42 8.95 3.66 4.31
C ASN A 42 8.05 3.22 5.47
N TRP A 43 7.08 2.32 5.24
CA TRP A 43 6.20 1.80 6.28
C TRP A 43 6.94 1.02 7.37
N LYS A 44 8.03 0.30 7.03
CA LYS A 44 8.85 -0.43 8.02
C LYS A 44 9.60 0.50 8.96
N THR A 45 9.97 1.69 8.49
CA THR A 45 10.69 2.68 9.31
C THR A 45 9.76 3.36 10.33
N ALA A 46 10.30 3.69 11.52
CA ALA A 46 9.54 4.25 12.64
C ALA A 46 8.83 5.60 12.36
N GLY A 47 9.13 6.29 11.26
CA GLY A 47 8.55 7.60 10.92
C GLY A 47 7.63 7.62 9.70
N GLY A 48 7.71 6.63 8.82
CA GLY A 48 6.94 6.60 7.57
C GLY A 48 5.55 6.00 7.78
N LEU A 49 4.52 6.65 7.22
CA LEU A 49 3.15 6.12 7.18
C LEU A 49 2.63 5.61 8.55
N GLN A 50 3.05 6.24 9.66
CA GLN A 50 2.84 5.75 11.03
C GLN A 50 1.38 5.44 11.40
N ASN A 51 0.45 6.19 10.82
CA ASN A 51 -0.99 6.09 11.06
C ASN A 51 -1.66 5.03 10.18
N LEU A 52 -0.98 4.57 9.13
CA LEU A 52 -1.54 3.65 8.15
C LEU A 52 -1.94 2.34 8.81
N GLU A 53 -3.17 1.94 8.55
CA GLU A 53 -3.81 0.69 8.97
C GLU A 53 -4.25 -0.12 7.75
N TYR A 54 -4.53 0.57 6.64
CA TYR A 54 -4.98 -0.05 5.41
C TYR A 54 -4.53 0.71 4.18
N LEU A 55 -3.90 0.01 3.24
CA LEU A 55 -3.57 0.53 1.91
C LEU A 55 -4.13 -0.43 0.86
N LYS A 56 -4.84 0.11 -0.13
CA LYS A 56 -5.24 -0.62 -1.31
C LYS A 56 -4.90 0.20 -2.54
N ILE A 57 -4.14 -0.39 -3.46
CA ILE A 57 -3.78 0.20 -4.74
C ILE A 57 -4.27 -0.75 -5.81
N SER A 58 -5.21 -0.29 -6.63
CA SER A 58 -5.78 -1.05 -7.73
C SER A 58 -5.42 -0.42 -9.07
N TYR A 59 -5.11 -1.29 -10.02
CA TYR A 59 -4.57 -0.94 -11.33
C TYR A 59 -5.64 -0.96 -12.40
N LYS A 60 -5.46 -0.12 -13.43
CA LYS A 60 -6.26 -0.22 -14.64
C LYS A 60 -5.90 -1.53 -15.36
N LYS A 61 -6.94 -2.29 -15.74
CA LYS A 61 -6.91 -3.66 -16.28
C LYS A 61 -5.62 -4.03 -17.04
N ILE A 62 -4.85 -4.98 -16.49
CA ILE A 62 -3.88 -5.77 -17.24
C ILE A 62 -4.52 -7.14 -17.49
N ASP A 63 -4.48 -7.62 -18.74
CA ASP A 63 -5.00 -8.93 -19.16
C ASP A 63 -3.90 -9.99 -18.97
N VAL A 64 -3.49 -10.20 -17.72
CA VAL A 64 -2.53 -11.26 -17.36
C VAL A 64 -2.99 -11.85 -16.04
N GLU A 65 -3.22 -13.16 -15.98
CA GLU A 65 -3.41 -13.87 -14.71
C GLU A 65 -2.05 -13.95 -14.01
N ALA A 66 -1.98 -13.47 -12.77
CA ALA A 66 -0.81 -13.59 -11.91
C ALA A 66 -1.20 -14.36 -10.65
N ASP A 67 -0.27 -15.16 -10.14
CA ASP A 67 -0.45 -15.89 -8.88
C ASP A 67 -0.73 -14.91 -7.74
N GLU A 68 -1.81 -15.15 -7.00
CA GLU A 68 -2.15 -14.35 -5.82
C GLU A 68 -1.38 -14.86 -4.61
N THR A 69 -0.67 -13.97 -3.91
CA THR A 69 0.16 -14.33 -2.75
C THR A 69 -0.23 -13.45 -1.56
N ASP A 70 -0.15 -14.04 -0.36
CA ASP A 70 -0.23 -13.32 0.91
C ASP A 70 1.10 -13.50 1.64
N GLU A 71 1.66 -12.40 2.14
CA GLU A 71 2.91 -12.40 2.90
C GLU A 71 2.76 -11.59 4.18
N ILE A 72 3.46 -11.99 5.23
CA ILE A 72 3.50 -11.26 6.50
C ILE A 72 4.82 -10.53 6.59
N ILE A 73 4.76 -9.21 6.75
CA ILE A 73 5.91 -8.35 7.00
C ILE A 73 5.83 -7.74 8.40
N GLN A 74 6.98 -7.34 8.93
CA GLN A 74 7.11 -6.71 10.24
C GLN A 74 7.89 -5.39 10.08
N SER A 75 7.55 -4.38 10.88
CA SER A 75 8.33 -3.14 10.99
C SER A 75 9.72 -3.41 11.57
N ASP A 76 10.66 -2.51 11.31
CA ASP A 76 12.06 -2.68 11.72
C ASP A 76 12.23 -2.71 13.25
N ASP A 77 11.38 -1.96 13.96
CA ASP A 77 11.29 -1.95 15.43
C ASP A 77 10.54 -3.17 16.01
N GLY A 78 9.87 -3.96 15.17
CA GLY A 78 9.08 -5.11 15.56
C GLY A 78 7.74 -4.80 16.24
N GLU A 79 7.32 -3.54 16.31
CA GLU A 79 6.08 -3.14 16.98
C GLU A 79 4.83 -3.50 16.18
N LYS A 80 4.91 -3.48 14.84
CA LYS A 80 3.77 -3.66 13.94
C LYS A 80 4.03 -4.77 12.94
N LYS A 81 2.96 -5.46 12.54
CA LYS A 81 2.98 -6.42 11.44
C LYS A 81 1.94 -6.01 10.40
N ALA A 82 2.14 -6.45 9.17
CA ALA A 82 1.13 -6.30 8.15
C ALA A 82 1.04 -7.57 7.29
N ILE A 83 -0.18 -7.86 6.85
CA ILE A 83 -0.43 -8.81 5.78
C ILE A 83 -0.45 -8.01 4.49
N ILE A 84 0.43 -8.35 3.55
CA ILE A 84 0.41 -7.84 2.19
C ILE A 84 -0.18 -8.90 1.27
N SER A 85 -1.06 -8.49 0.36
CA SER A 85 -1.67 -9.34 -0.64
C SER A 85 -1.36 -8.80 -2.03
N TRP A 86 -0.73 -9.64 -2.84
CA TRP A 86 -0.49 -9.40 -4.25
C TRP A 86 -1.58 -10.09 -5.06
N LYS A 87 -2.37 -9.32 -5.79
CA LYS A 87 -3.42 -9.81 -6.66
C LYS A 87 -3.21 -9.24 -8.05
N THR A 88 -3.75 -9.92 -9.05
CA THR A 88 -3.61 -9.58 -10.48
C THR A 88 -3.84 -8.08 -10.80
N ARG A 89 -4.69 -7.38 -10.04
CA ARG A 89 -4.95 -5.93 -10.22
C ARG A 89 -4.90 -5.13 -8.95
N CYS A 90 -4.36 -5.68 -7.88
CA CYS A 90 -4.47 -5.05 -6.58
C CYS A 90 -3.27 -5.41 -5.71
N PHE A 91 -2.65 -4.39 -5.17
CA PHE A 91 -1.84 -4.50 -3.97
C PHE A 91 -2.72 -4.10 -2.77
N GLU A 92 -2.71 -4.90 -1.71
CA GLU A 92 -3.42 -4.62 -0.47
C GLU A 92 -2.48 -4.83 0.71
N MET A 93 -2.47 -3.92 1.68
CA MET A 93 -1.75 -4.05 2.93
C MET A 93 -2.69 -3.78 4.10
N LYS A 94 -2.72 -4.69 5.07
CA LYS A 94 -3.50 -4.60 6.31
C LYS A 94 -2.55 -4.65 7.49
N VAL A 95 -2.47 -3.58 8.26
CA VAL A 95 -1.63 -3.52 9.45
C VAL A 95 -2.38 -4.12 10.63
N GLU A 96 -1.74 -5.08 11.29
CA GLU A 96 -2.17 -5.63 12.56
C GLU A 96 -1.41 -4.91 13.68
N ARG A 97 -2.11 -4.05 14.42
CA ARG A 97 -1.56 -3.48 15.66
C ARG A 97 -1.86 -4.43 16.81
N LYS A 98 -0.84 -4.70 17.64
CA LYS A 98 -1.00 -5.41 18.91
C LYS A 98 -1.79 -4.58 19.91
#